data_AF-X1Q007-F1
#
_entry.id   AF-X1Q007-F1
#
_cell.length_a   1.000
_cell.length_b   1.000
_cell.length_c   1.000
_cell.angle_alpha   90.00
_cell.angle_beta   90.00
_cell.angle_gamma   90.00
#
_symmetry.space_group_name_H-M   'P 1'
#
loop_
_entity.id
_entity.type
_entity.pdbx_description
1 polymer ?
#
loop_
_entity_poly.entity_id
_entity_poly.type
_entity_poly.pdbx_seq_one_letter_code
_entity_poly.pdbx_strand_id
1 'polypeptide(L)'
;MTEGREQLKRALSANPKAAADLGAEALLGAGNLARQQGDYEESLKLLKESQAIYHRLADSPGESHTIYELGWTYYRMAQFKEARSHFSAALKKADELKNKEIRVV
;
A
#
# COMPACT_ATOMS: atom_id res chain seq x y z
N MET A 1 -17.66 -22.94 -18.13
CA MET A 1 -17.35 -21.50 -18.05
C MET A 1 -16.10 -21.26 -17.19
N THR A 2 -14.93 -21.72 -17.67
CA THR A 2 -13.66 -21.74 -16.90
C THR A 2 -12.59 -20.83 -17.51
N GLU A 3 -12.88 -20.28 -18.69
CA GLU A 3 -11.90 -19.62 -19.56
C GLU A 3 -11.40 -18.27 -19.03
N GLY A 4 -12.27 -17.49 -18.38
CA GLY A 4 -11.89 -16.20 -17.78
C GLY A 4 -10.93 -16.35 -16.59
N ARG A 5 -11.09 -17.39 -15.75
CA ARG A 5 -10.17 -17.65 -14.63
C ARG A 5 -8.82 -18.15 -15.12
N GLU A 6 -8.80 -19.01 -16.14
CA GLU A 6 -7.56 -19.50 -16.75
C GLU A 6 -6.81 -18.41 -17.53
N GLN A 7 -7.52 -17.54 -18.27
CA GLN A 7 -6.90 -16.39 -18.94
C GLN A 7 -6.34 -15.38 -17.96
N LEU A 8 -7.07 -15.05 -16.89
CA LEU A 8 -6.57 -14.17 -15.83
C LEU A 8 -5.34 -14.77 -15.14
N LYS A 9 -5.38 -16.07 -14.78
CA LYS A 9 -4.25 -16.77 -14.20
C LYS A 9 -3.02 -16.74 -15.12
N ARG A 10 -3.20 -16.95 -16.43
CA ARG A 10 -2.11 -16.85 -17.42
C ARG A 10 -1.57 -15.43 -17.53
N ALA A 11 -2.41 -14.40 -17.56
CA ALA A 11 -1.99 -13.01 -17.61
C ALA A 11 -1.17 -12.61 -16.36
N LEU A 12 -1.61 -13.04 -15.17
CA LEU A 12 -0.90 -12.83 -13.91
C LEU A 12 0.42 -13.62 -13.85
N SER A 13 0.44 -14.84 -14.40
CA SER A 13 1.67 -15.64 -14.49
C SER A 13 2.66 -15.06 -15.50
N ALA A 14 2.16 -14.45 -16.58
CA ALA A 14 2.97 -13.81 -17.61
C ALA A 14 3.49 -12.43 -17.18
N ASN A 15 2.84 -11.79 -16.19
CA ASN A 15 3.30 -10.53 -15.63
C ASN A 15 3.36 -10.60 -14.08
N PRO A 16 4.46 -11.13 -13.53
CA PRO A 16 4.69 -11.21 -12.09
C PRO A 16 4.59 -9.85 -11.38
N LYS A 17 4.92 -8.75 -12.07
CA LYS A 17 4.78 -7.40 -11.53
C LYS A 17 3.31 -7.05 -11.31
N ALA A 18 2.43 -7.29 -12.29
CA ALA A 18 1.00 -7.03 -12.16
C ALA A 18 0.33 -7.91 -11.09
N ALA A 19 0.77 -9.16 -10.95
CA ALA A 19 0.29 -10.03 -9.88
C ALA A 19 0.72 -9.56 -8.49
N ALA A 20 1.97 -9.10 -8.36
CA ALA A 20 2.49 -8.53 -7.12
C ALA A 20 1.78 -7.21 -6.77
N ASP A 21 1.50 -6.37 -7.76
CA ASP A 21 0.79 -5.10 -7.62
C ASP A 21 -0.64 -5.29 -7.09
N LEU A 22 -1.42 -6.18 -7.73
CA LEU A 22 -2.75 -6.56 -7.24
C LEU A 22 -2.70 -7.19 -5.84
N GLY A 23 -1.66 -7.97 -5.55
CA GLY A 23 -1.43 -8.53 -4.21
C GLY A 23 -1.19 -7.45 -3.16
N ALA A 24 -0.39 -6.43 -3.48
CA ALA A 24 -0.13 -5.30 -2.61
C ALA A 24 -1.40 -4.48 -2.35
N GLU A 25 -2.20 -4.23 -3.40
CA GLU A 25 -3.47 -3.51 -3.29
C GLU A 25 -4.49 -4.28 -2.43
N ALA A 26 -4.57 -5.60 -2.62
CA ALA A 26 -5.44 -6.46 -1.82
C ALA A 26 -5.04 -6.44 -0.34
N LEU A 27 -3.74 -6.49 -0.03
CA LEU A 27 -3.22 -6.38 1.33
C LEU A 27 -3.50 -5.01 1.95
N LEU A 28 -3.38 -3.93 1.18
CA LEU A 28 -3.74 -2.57 1.61
C LEU A 28 -5.22 -2.51 2.01
N GLY A 29 -6.11 -3.02 1.15
CA GLY A 29 -7.54 -3.07 1.41
C GLY A 29 -7.90 -3.92 2.64
N ALA A 30 -7.27 -5.09 2.79
CA ALA A 30 -7.45 -5.96 3.94
C ALA A 30 -6.97 -5.30 5.24
N GLY A 31 -5.82 -4.64 5.22
CA GLY A 31 -5.30 -3.88 6.36
C GLY A 31 -6.25 -2.75 6.78
N ASN A 32 -6.83 -2.04 5.82
CA ASN A 32 -7.82 -1.00 6.08
C ASN A 32 -9.10 -1.56 6.71
N LEU A 33 -9.55 -2.74 6.26
CA LEU A 33 -10.72 -3.41 6.84
C LEU A 33 -10.45 -3.87 8.28
N ALA A 34 -9.28 -4.47 8.54
CA ALA A 34 -8.88 -4.89 9.89
C ALA A 34 -8.86 -3.70 10.86
N ARG A 35 -8.32 -2.55 10.45
CA ARG A 35 -8.37 -1.30 11.23
C ARG A 35 -9.79 -0.84 11.53
N GLN A 36 -10.70 -0.96 10.57
CA GLN A 36 -12.12 -0.59 10.78
C GLN A 36 -12.80 -1.52 11.78
N GLN A 37 -12.42 -2.80 11.79
CA GLN A 37 -12.89 -3.81 12.74
C GLN A 37 -12.25 -3.69 14.13
N GLY A 38 -11.22 -2.85 14.27
CA GLY A 38 -10.49 -2.65 15.52
C GLY A 38 -9.32 -3.61 15.73
N ASP A 39 -9.02 -4.47 14.75
CA ASP A 39 -7.83 -5.33 14.74
C ASP A 39 -6.65 -4.54 14.18
N TYR A 40 -6.02 -3.77 15.06
CA TYR A 40 -4.96 -2.85 14.68
C TYR A 40 -3.63 -3.58 14.44
N GLU A 41 -3.35 -4.64 15.19
CA GLU A 41 -2.16 -5.46 15.02
C GLU A 41 -2.13 -6.15 13.64
N GLU A 42 -3.24 -6.77 13.23
CA GLU A 42 -3.34 -7.39 11.90
C GLU A 42 -3.30 -6.32 10.81
N SER A 43 -3.96 -5.17 11.04
CA SER A 43 -3.86 -4.03 10.11
C SER A 43 -2.41 -3.60 9.88
N LEU A 44 -1.63 -3.39 10.94
CA LEU A 44 -0.21 -3.01 10.85
C LEU A 44 0.61 -4.05 10.08
N LYS A 45 0.33 -5.34 10.28
CA LYS A 45 1.03 -6.42 9.59
C LYS A 45 0.72 -6.40 8.10
N LEU A 46 -0.55 -6.41 7.72
CA LEU A 46 -1.01 -6.40 6.33
C LEU A 46 -0.50 -5.17 5.56
N LEU A 47 -0.57 -4.00 6.20
CA LEU A 47 -0.08 -2.75 5.60
C LEU A 47 1.46 -2.77 5.43
N LYS A 48 2.24 -3.34 6.37
CA LYS A 48 3.69 -3.48 6.19
C LYS A 48 4.06 -4.44 5.06
N GLU A 49 3.31 -5.53 4.91
CA GLU A 49 3.49 -6.46 3.79
C GLU A 49 3.19 -5.78 2.45
N SER A 50 2.08 -5.04 2.35
CA SER A 50 1.75 -4.23 1.16
C SER A 50 2.86 -3.21 0.84
N GLN A 51 3.34 -2.47 1.85
CA GLN A 51 4.41 -1.49 1.69
C GLN A 51 5.69 -2.13 1.15
N ALA A 52 6.08 -3.29 1.68
CA ALA A 52 7.28 -4.01 1.23
C ALA A 52 7.18 -4.46 -0.23
N ILE A 53 5.97 -4.81 -0.71
CA ILE A 53 5.74 -5.15 -2.11
C ILE A 53 5.83 -3.89 -2.98
N TYR A 54 5.10 -2.82 -2.66
CA TYR A 54 5.16 -1.57 -3.42
C TYR A 54 6.59 -1.00 -3.51
N HIS A 55 7.36 -1.12 -2.42
CA HIS A 55 8.78 -0.77 -2.43
C HIS A 55 9.59 -1.60 -3.43
N ARG A 56 9.41 -2.93 -3.47
CA ARG A 56 10.08 -3.82 -4.43
C ARG A 56 9.67 -3.55 -5.88
N LEU A 57 8.43 -3.12 -6.10
CA LEU A 57 7.91 -2.76 -7.42
C LEU A 57 8.34 -1.35 -7.88
N ALA A 58 9.02 -0.61 -7.01
CA ALA A 58 9.33 0.82 -7.15
C ALA A 58 8.08 1.69 -7.39
N ASP A 59 6.93 1.24 -6.89
CA ASP A 59 5.66 1.97 -6.95
C ASP A 59 5.61 2.98 -5.80
N SER A 60 6.05 4.19 -6.11
CA SER A 60 6.12 5.26 -5.12
C SER A 60 4.73 5.77 -4.68
N PRO A 61 3.73 5.92 -5.57
CA PRO A 61 2.35 6.20 -5.16
C PRO A 61 1.76 5.16 -4.19
N GLY A 62 1.84 3.87 -4.53
CA GLY A 62 1.32 2.79 -3.69
C GLY A 62 2.01 2.72 -2.33
N GLU A 63 3.33 2.89 -2.31
CA GLU A 63 4.10 2.95 -1.05
C GLU A 63 3.70 4.17 -0.20
N SER A 64 3.48 5.34 -0.82
CA SER A 64 3.06 6.55 -0.12
C SER A 64 1.66 6.42 0.49
N HIS A 65 0.72 5.82 -0.24
CA HIS A 65 -0.63 5.53 0.27
C HIS A 65 -0.54 4.57 1.47
N THR A 66 0.25 3.51 1.35
CA THR A 66 0.38 2.52 2.44
C THR A 66 0.95 3.14 3.71
N ILE A 67 1.93 4.04 3.61
CA ILE A 67 2.48 4.79 4.75
C ILE A 67 1.39 5.66 5.41
N TYR A 68 0.52 6.27 4.61
CA TYR A 68 -0.60 7.06 5.12
C TYR A 68 -1.60 6.21 5.92
N GLU A 69 -1.94 5.01 5.44
CA GLU A 69 -2.84 4.09 6.17
C GLU A 69 -2.21 3.54 7.46
N LEU A 70 -0.89 3.31 7.48
CA LEU A 70 -0.17 2.99 8.71
C LEU A 70 -0.32 4.13 9.74
N GLY A 71 -0.22 5.39 9.29
CA GLY A 71 -0.46 6.55 10.15
C GLY A 71 -1.86 6.57 10.76
N TRP A 72 -2.89 6.26 9.99
CA TRP A 72 -4.26 6.10 10.50
C TRP A 72 -4.40 4.96 11.49
N THR A 73 -3.71 3.85 11.26
CA THR A 73 -3.73 2.70 12.16
C THR A 73 -3.16 3.08 13.52
N TYR A 74 -1.97 3.71 13.56
CA TYR A 74 -1.39 4.23 14.79
C TYR A 74 -2.27 5.29 15.47
N TYR A 75 -2.92 6.16 14.68
CA TYR A 75 -3.84 7.15 15.23
C TYR A 75 -5.01 6.48 15.97
N ARG A 76 -5.58 5.42 15.39
CA ARG A 76 -6.68 4.64 15.98
C ARG A 76 -6.27 3.86 17.23
N MET A 77 -4.98 3.52 17.36
CA MET A 77 -4.37 2.96 18.57
C MET A 77 -4.00 4.03 19.63
N ALA A 78 -4.33 5.31 19.41
CA ALA A 78 -3.88 6.44 20.23
C ALA A 78 -2.34 6.63 20.30
N GLN A 79 -1.59 6.03 19.37
CA GLN A 79 -0.14 6.16 19.22
C GLN A 79 0.18 7.38 18.33
N PHE A 80 -0.11 8.57 18.87
CA PHE A 80 -0.09 9.81 18.09
C PHE A 80 1.30 10.22 17.59
N LYS A 81 2.37 9.85 18.30
CA LYS A 81 3.74 10.17 17.89
C LYS A 81 4.10 9.40 16.62
N GLU A 82 3.77 8.11 16.60
CA GLU A 82 3.95 7.19 15.49
C GLU A 82 3.06 7.63 14.32
N ALA A 83 1.79 7.93 14.57
CA ALA A 83 0.86 8.42 13.56
C ALA A 83 1.40 9.67 12.84
N ARG A 84 1.85 10.67 13.62
CA ARG A 84 2.43 11.90 13.07
C ARG A 84 3.66 11.62 12.22
N SER A 85 4.55 10.73 12.67
CA SER A 85 5.74 10.34 11.91
C SER A 85 5.37 9.74 10.55
N HIS A 86 4.36 8.89 10.50
CA HIS A 86 3.91 8.25 9.26
C HIS A 86 3.22 9.26 8.33
N PHE A 87 2.34 10.12 8.85
CA PHE A 87 1.73 11.17 8.05
C PHE A 87 2.77 12.13 7.45
N SER A 88 3.77 12.54 8.23
CA SER A 88 4.87 13.37 7.72
C SER A 88 5.69 12.66 6.64
N ALA A 89 5.94 11.36 6.79
CA ALA A 89 6.63 10.57 5.78
C ALA A 89 5.83 10.44 4.48
N ALA A 90 4.52 10.18 4.56
CA ALA A 90 3.64 10.12 3.40
C ALA A 90 3.57 11.46 2.64
N LEU A 91 3.43 12.57 3.37
CA LEU A 91 3.42 13.92 2.77
C LEU A 91 4.73 14.22 2.05
N LYS A 92 5.87 13.99 2.71
CA LYS A 92 7.19 14.22 2.10
C LYS A 92 7.35 13.42 0.81
N LYS A 93 6.92 12.16 0.80
CA LYS A 93 7.00 11.29 -0.38
C LYS A 93 6.08 11.76 -1.50
N ALA A 94 4.85 12.20 -1.17
CA ALA A 94 3.94 12.79 -2.14
C ALA A 94 4.50 14.09 -2.77
N ASP A 95 5.16 14.93 -1.98
CA ASP A 95 5.81 16.15 -2.47
C ASP A 95 7.00 15.83 -3.39
N GLU A 96 7.82 14.83 -3.03
CA GLU A 96 8.89 14.33 -3.89
C GLU A 96 8.36 13.80 -5.24
N LEU A 97 7.18 13.16 -5.24
CA LEU A 97 6.54 12.67 -6.47
C LEU A 97 6.06 13.82 -7.35
N LYS A 98 5.32 14.79 -6.80
CA LYS A 98 4.89 15.98 -7.53
C LYS A 98 6.06 16.75 -8.14
N ASN A 99 7.15 16.90 -7.38
CA ASN A 99 8.34 17.62 -7.85
C ASN A 99 9.13 16.86 -8.92
N LYS A 100 9.06 15.52 -8.95
CA LYS A 100 9.63 14.72 -10.04
C LYS A 100 8.78 14.81 -11.30
N GLU A 101 7.46 14.78 -11.19
CA GLU A 101 6.55 14.91 -12.34
C GLU A 101 6.65 16.28 -13.04
N ILE A 102 6.86 17.36 -12.27
CA ILE A 102 7.03 18.72 -12.82
C ILE A 102 8.37 18.92 -13.55
N ARG A 103 9.40 18.11 -13.24
CA ARG A 103 10.76 18.25 -13.77
C ARG A 103 11.02 17.55 -15.10
N VAL A 104 10.02 16.93 -15.73
CA VAL A 104 10.16 16.17 -17.00
C VAL A 104 9.81 17.03 -18.24
N VAL A 105 10.08 18.33 -18.21
CA VAL A 105 9.84 19.24 -19.37
C VAL A 105 11.13 19.92 -19.79
#